data_AF-A0A662GXF9-F1
#
_entry.id   AF-A0A662GXF9-F1
#
_cell.length_a   1.000
_cell.length_b   1.000
_cell.length_c   1.000
_cell.angle_alpha   90.00
_cell.angle_beta   90.00
_cell.angle_gamma   90.00
#
_symmetry.space_group_name_H-M   'P 1'
#
loop_
_entity.id
_entity.type
_entity.pdbx_description
1 polymer ?
#
loop_
_entity_poly.entity_id
_entity_poly.type
_entity_poly.pdbx_seq_one_letter_code
_entity_poly.pdbx_strand_id
1 'polypeptide(L)'
;EVDKVLVGADTVAANGAVINKIGTSVIALAAKEANVNFFVAAETYKFSPTTVIGELVVIEERDPKEVVPESYIRKYSSVNIRNPAFDVTPPEYIDVIITERGIIPPQAAILILEEEYGWAIEDYILQATRALESDEEAVTTW
;
A
#
# COMPACT_ATOMS: atom_id res chain seq x y z
N GLU A 1 18.93 -19.68 9.97
CA GLU A 1 17.87 -20.52 9.37
C GLU A 1 16.54 -19.92 9.79
N VAL A 2 15.61 -19.71 8.85
CA VAL A 2 14.28 -19.10 9.08
C VAL A 2 13.25 -19.97 8.38
N ASP A 3 12.23 -20.42 9.12
CA ASP A 3 11.20 -21.32 8.57
C ASP A 3 10.02 -20.58 7.94
N LYS A 4 9.69 -19.39 8.47
CA LYS A 4 8.54 -18.56 8.09
C LYS A 4 8.83 -17.10 8.39
N VAL A 5 8.25 -16.21 7.59
CA VAL A 5 8.26 -14.75 7.85
C VAL A 5 6.84 -14.31 8.16
N LEU A 6 6.66 -13.56 9.24
CA LEU A 6 5.39 -12.93 9.61
C LEU A 6 5.61 -11.44 9.79
N VAL A 7 4.85 -10.62 9.06
CA VAL A 7 4.88 -9.17 9.16
C VAL A 7 3.47 -8.61 9.36
N GLY A 8 3.39 -7.37 9.82
CA GLY A 8 2.15 -6.60 9.77
C GLY A 8 1.91 -5.95 8.41
N ALA A 9 0.86 -5.16 8.33
CA ALA A 9 0.63 -4.19 7.27
C ALA A 9 0.21 -2.85 7.86
N ASP A 10 0.52 -1.77 7.14
CA ASP A 10 -0.10 -0.46 7.33
C ASP A 10 -1.30 -0.33 6.38
N THR A 11 -1.12 -0.70 5.11
CA THR A 11 -2.19 -0.69 4.09
C THR A 11 -2.10 -1.91 3.19
N VAL A 12 -3.24 -2.51 2.83
CA VAL A 12 -3.37 -3.52 1.78
C VAL A 12 -4.11 -2.92 0.59
N ALA A 13 -3.50 -2.94 -0.58
CA ALA A 13 -4.11 -2.42 -1.81
C ALA A 13 -5.03 -3.46 -2.46
N ALA A 14 -5.93 -3.01 -3.33
CA ALA A 14 -6.92 -3.85 -4.02
C ALA A 14 -6.29 -4.97 -4.86
N ASN A 15 -5.09 -4.75 -5.41
CA ASN A 15 -4.34 -5.77 -6.15
C ASN A 15 -3.57 -6.76 -5.24
N GLY A 16 -3.69 -6.63 -3.92
CA GLY A 16 -3.00 -7.46 -2.93
C GLY A 16 -1.60 -7.00 -2.56
N ALA A 17 -1.11 -5.88 -3.11
CA ALA A 17 0.16 -5.31 -2.68
C ALA A 17 0.05 -4.79 -1.25
N VAL A 18 1.10 -4.98 -0.45
CA VAL A 18 1.12 -4.57 0.95
C VAL A 18 2.09 -3.43 1.15
N ILE A 19 1.59 -2.34 1.73
CA ILE A 19 2.39 -1.21 2.19
C ILE A 19 2.68 -1.44 3.66
N ASN A 20 3.95 -1.47 4.01
CA ASN A 20 4.42 -1.68 5.38
C ASN A 20 5.75 -0.94 5.59
N LYS A 21 6.26 -0.92 6.83
CA LYS A 21 7.52 -0.29 7.20
C LYS A 21 8.65 -0.61 6.20
N ILE A 22 9.41 0.41 5.81
CA ILE A 22 10.52 0.33 4.85
C ILE A 22 11.45 -0.86 5.18
N GLY A 23 11.79 -1.65 4.15
CA GLY A 23 12.58 -2.87 4.25
C GLY A 23 11.74 -4.16 4.21
N THR A 24 10.42 -4.08 4.37
CA THR A 24 9.53 -5.26 4.29
C THR A 24 9.63 -5.92 2.92
N SER A 25 9.64 -5.13 1.85
CA SER A 25 9.75 -5.64 0.47
C SER A 25 11.04 -6.43 0.22
N VAL A 26 12.15 -6.02 0.85
CA VAL A 26 13.45 -6.69 0.74
C VAL A 26 13.44 -8.02 1.49
N ILE A 27 12.80 -8.07 2.67
CA ILE A 27 12.62 -9.32 3.41
C ILE A 27 11.75 -10.28 2.61
N ALA A 28 10.66 -9.79 1.99
CA ALA A 28 9.77 -10.59 1.16
C ALA A 28 10.50 -11.16 -0.07
N LEU A 29 11.32 -10.35 -0.75
CA LEU A 29 12.16 -10.80 -1.85
C LEU A 29 13.13 -11.90 -1.42
N ALA A 30 13.82 -11.73 -0.29
CA ALA A 30 14.75 -12.72 0.23
C ALA A 30 14.03 -14.02 0.65
N ALA A 31 12.85 -13.92 1.27
CA ALA A 31 12.03 -15.07 1.62
C ALA A 31 11.59 -15.85 0.37
N LYS A 32 11.16 -15.13 -0.67
CA LYS A 32 10.79 -15.72 -1.97
C LYS A 32 11.95 -16.51 -2.58
N GLU A 33 13.13 -15.90 -2.66
CA GLU A 33 14.34 -16.54 -3.21
C GLU A 33 14.75 -17.78 -2.39
N ALA A 34 14.59 -17.73 -1.07
CA ALA A 34 14.88 -18.83 -0.17
C ALA A 34 13.78 -19.91 -0.10
N ASN A 35 12.67 -19.77 -0.85
CA ASN A 35 11.47 -20.61 -0.74
C ASN A 35 10.91 -20.70 0.70
N VAL A 36 10.92 -19.58 1.42
CA VAL A 36 10.36 -19.43 2.76
C VAL A 36 9.01 -18.72 2.68
N ASN A 37 8.00 -19.28 3.34
CA ASN A 37 6.66 -18.73 3.31
C ASN A 37 6.60 -17.35 4.01
N PHE A 38 5.93 -16.40 3.37
CA PHE A 38 5.76 -15.02 3.81
C PHE A 38 4.27 -14.73 4.11
N PHE A 39 4.00 -14.46 5.38
CA PHE A 39 2.67 -14.21 5.93
C PHE A 39 2.51 -12.74 6.30
N VAL A 40 1.36 -12.15 5.96
CA VAL A 40 0.99 -10.80 6.38
C VAL A 40 -0.20 -10.88 7.33
N ALA A 41 -0.08 -10.31 8.53
CA ALA A 41 -1.22 -10.11 9.43
C ALA A 41 -1.77 -8.69 9.25
N ALA A 42 -3.02 -8.59 8.81
CA ALA A 42 -3.68 -7.33 8.53
C ALA A 42 -5.19 -7.41 8.83
N GLU A 43 -5.67 -6.49 9.65
CA GLU A 43 -7.10 -6.30 9.91
C GLU A 43 -7.81 -5.75 8.65
N THR A 44 -9.11 -6.04 8.49
CA THR A 44 -9.84 -5.61 7.28
C THR A 44 -9.86 -4.10 7.07
N TYR A 45 -9.78 -3.31 8.15
CA TYR A 45 -9.76 -1.84 8.06
C TYR A 45 -8.48 -1.27 7.45
N LYS A 46 -7.43 -2.10 7.28
CA LYS A 46 -6.19 -1.72 6.61
C LYS A 46 -6.28 -1.84 5.10
N PHE A 47 -7.36 -2.40 4.56
CA PHE A 47 -7.57 -2.50 3.13
C PHE A 47 -8.03 -1.14 2.59
N SER A 48 -7.36 -0.61 1.57
CA SER A 48 -7.65 0.73 1.06
C SER A 48 -8.71 0.69 -0.07
N PRO A 49 -9.93 1.22 0.15
CA PRO A 49 -10.98 1.19 -0.87
C PRO A 49 -10.68 2.07 -2.07
N THR A 50 -9.91 3.15 -1.90
CA THR A 50 -9.57 4.06 -3.00
C THR A 50 -8.63 3.42 -4.03
N THR A 51 -7.87 2.40 -3.62
CA THR A 51 -7.02 1.65 -4.57
C THR A 51 -7.84 0.83 -5.57
N VAL A 52 -9.13 0.57 -5.31
CA VAL A 52 -10.06 -0.08 -6.27
C VAL A 52 -10.28 0.78 -7.51
N ILE A 53 -10.35 2.10 -7.32
CA ILE A 53 -10.55 3.07 -8.41
C ILE A 53 -9.21 3.60 -8.98
N GLY A 54 -8.10 2.96 -8.63
CA GLY A 54 -6.77 3.27 -9.17
C GLY A 54 -6.02 4.39 -8.43
N GLU A 55 -6.48 4.83 -7.26
CA GLU A 55 -5.70 5.76 -6.45
C GLU A 55 -4.42 5.08 -5.92
N LEU A 56 -3.30 5.81 -5.96
CA LEU A 56 -2.02 5.31 -5.46
C LEU A 56 -1.88 5.58 -3.97
N VAL A 57 -1.37 4.59 -3.23
CA VAL A 57 -0.99 4.79 -1.83
C VAL A 57 0.26 5.67 -1.76
N VAL A 58 0.12 6.87 -1.20
CA VAL A 58 1.23 7.81 -1.05
C VAL A 58 2.16 7.34 0.07
N ILE A 59 3.44 7.19 -0.25
CA ILE A 59 4.47 6.83 0.74
C ILE A 59 4.90 8.08 1.51
N GLU A 60 4.76 8.03 2.84
CA GLU A 60 5.24 9.08 3.75
C GLU A 60 6.77 9.23 3.64
N GLU A 61 7.23 10.45 3.40
CA GLU A 61 8.65 10.82 3.47
C GLU A 61 8.88 11.59 4.78
N ARG A 62 9.75 11.06 5.64
CA ARG A 62 10.04 11.60 6.97
C ARG A 62 11.24 12.55 6.97
N ASP A 63 11.47 13.20 8.11
CA ASP A 63 12.60 14.13 8.24
C ASP A 63 13.94 13.38 8.00
N PRO A 64 14.79 13.85 7.07
CA PRO A 64 16.11 13.26 6.83
C PRO A 64 17.01 13.24 8.08
N LYS A 65 16.71 14.05 9.10
CA LYS A 65 17.43 14.09 10.38
C LYS A 65 17.34 12.80 11.19
N GLU A 66 16.34 11.96 10.91
CA GLU A 66 16.24 10.63 11.51
C GLU A 66 17.32 9.67 10.95
N VAL A 67 17.82 9.94 9.74
CA VAL A 67 18.84 9.12 9.05
C VAL A 67 20.24 9.64 9.33
N VAL A 68 20.45 10.96 9.25
CA VAL A 68 21.76 11.60 9.48
C VAL A 68 21.62 12.87 10.33
N PRO A 69 22.65 13.26 11.10
CA PRO A 69 22.59 14.52 11.85
C PRO A 69 22.53 15.74 10.91
N GLU A 70 21.87 16.81 11.38
CA GLU A 70 21.76 18.10 10.67
C GLU A 70 23.11 18.65 10.18
N SER A 71 24.20 18.42 10.94
CA SER A 71 25.55 18.85 10.55
C SER A 71 26.03 18.20 9.26
N TYR A 72 25.63 16.95 8.99
CA TYR A 72 25.94 16.24 7.77
C TYR A 72 25.18 16.84 6.58
N ILE A 73 23.88 17.11 6.76
CA ILE A 73 23.02 17.71 5.73
C ILE A 73 23.59 19.07 5.29
N ARG A 74 23.98 19.90 6.26
CA ARG A 74 24.57 21.22 5.99
C ARG A 74 25.93 21.12 5.29
N LYS A 75 26.76 20.14 5.69
CA LYS A 75 28.08 19.94 5.10
C LYS A 75 28.00 19.46 3.64
N TYR A 76 26.99 18.65 3.32
CA TYR A 76 26.82 18.03 2.00
C TYR A 76 25.51 18.51 1.34
N SER A 77 25.39 19.82 1.14
CA SER A 77 24.16 20.44 0.60
C SER A 77 23.78 20.03 -0.83
N SER A 78 24.69 19.41 -1.58
CA SER A 78 24.42 18.86 -2.90
C SER A 78 23.83 17.45 -2.89
N VAL A 79 23.78 16.78 -1.73
CA VAL A 79 23.25 15.42 -1.58
C VAL A 79 21.79 15.49 -1.14
N ASN A 80 20.89 14.88 -1.93
CA ASN A 80 19.50 14.70 -1.53
C ASN A 80 19.37 13.42 -0.68
N ILE A 81 18.90 13.57 0.56
CA ILE A 81 18.72 12.45 1.49
C ILE A 81 17.25 12.11 1.56
N ARG A 82 16.94 10.84 1.32
CA ARG A 82 15.58 10.31 1.35
C ARG A 82 15.35 9.48 2.60
N ASN A 83 14.16 9.59 3.17
CA ASN A 83 13.71 8.82 4.32
C ASN A 83 12.25 8.38 4.13
N PRO A 84 11.96 7.48 3.16
CA PRO A 84 10.64 6.90 3.03
C PRO A 84 10.33 6.01 4.24
N ALA A 85 9.18 6.22 4.87
CA ALA A 85 8.78 5.48 6.07
C ALA A 85 8.23 4.07 5.76
N PHE A 86 7.83 3.84 4.51
CA PHE A 86 7.17 2.61 4.07
C PHE A 86 7.72 2.18 2.71
N ASP A 87 7.56 0.91 2.38
CA ASP A 87 7.73 0.38 1.04
C ASP A 87 6.52 -0.44 0.60
N VAL A 88 6.53 -0.80 -0.69
CA VAL A 88 5.50 -1.62 -1.31
C VAL A 88 6.07 -3.02 -1.49
N THR A 89 5.42 -4.00 -0.86
CA THR A 89 5.68 -5.42 -1.06
C THR A 89 4.73 -5.95 -2.14
N PRO A 90 5.25 -6.40 -3.30
CA PRO A 90 4.44 -6.95 -4.36
C PRO A 90 3.67 -8.22 -3.93
N PRO A 91 2.44 -8.44 -4.42
CA PRO A 91 1.61 -9.59 -4.05
C PRO A 91 2.26 -10.94 -4.40
N GLU A 92 3.12 -11.01 -5.40
CA GLU A 92 3.83 -12.23 -5.80
C GLU A 92 4.84 -12.76 -4.76
N TYR A 93 5.24 -11.91 -3.80
CA TYR A 93 6.12 -12.29 -2.70
C TYR A 93 5.34 -12.66 -1.43
N ILE A 94 4.02 -12.58 -1.45
CA ILE A 94 3.15 -12.83 -0.30
C ILE A 94 2.39 -14.13 -0.54
N ASP A 95 2.50 -15.08 0.39
CA ASP A 95 1.77 -16.35 0.27
C ASP A 95 0.33 -16.21 0.74
N VAL A 96 0.11 -15.59 1.91
CA VAL A 96 -1.23 -15.34 2.46
C VAL A 96 -1.30 -14.07 3.31
N ILE A 97 -2.50 -13.49 3.36
CA ILE A 97 -2.89 -12.42 4.27
C ILE A 97 -3.87 -13.00 5.29
N ILE A 98 -3.58 -12.79 6.58
CA ILE A 98 -4.35 -13.25 7.73
C ILE A 98 -5.12 -12.06 8.28
N THR A 99 -6.44 -12.16 8.26
CA THR A 99 -7.37 -11.16 8.79
C THR A 99 -8.18 -11.77 9.94
N GLU A 100 -8.93 -10.94 10.64
CA GLU A 100 -9.92 -11.38 11.63
C GLU A 100 -11.09 -12.17 11.03
N ARG A 101 -11.25 -12.11 9.70
CA ARG A 101 -12.30 -12.84 8.94
C ARG A 101 -11.79 -14.16 8.36
N GLY A 102 -10.48 -14.41 8.39
CA GLY A 102 -9.88 -15.64 7.91
C GLY A 102 -8.57 -15.42 7.16
N ILE A 103 -8.18 -16.42 6.37
CA ILE A 103 -6.95 -16.40 5.59
C ILE A 103 -7.33 -16.26 4.11
N ILE A 104 -6.70 -15.32 3.42
CA ILE A 104 -6.92 -15.07 2.00
C ILE A 104 -5.59 -15.06 1.23
N PRO A 105 -5.57 -15.46 -0.05
CA PRO A 105 -4.46 -15.12 -0.93
C PRO A 105 -4.47 -13.61 -1.22
N PRO A 106 -3.33 -12.99 -1.54
CA PRO A 106 -3.27 -11.54 -1.80
C PRO A 106 -4.20 -11.10 -2.95
N GLN A 107 -4.42 -11.93 -3.97
CA GLN A 107 -5.34 -11.62 -5.08
C GLN A 107 -6.81 -11.53 -4.66
N ALA A 108 -7.17 -12.09 -3.50
CA ALA A 108 -8.52 -11.98 -2.94
C ALA A 108 -8.73 -10.72 -2.10
N ALA A 109 -7.76 -9.81 -2.01
CA ALA A 109 -7.90 -8.55 -1.29
C ALA A 109 -9.09 -7.70 -1.77
N ILE A 110 -9.38 -7.75 -3.08
CA ILE A 110 -10.56 -7.09 -3.66
C ILE A 110 -11.89 -7.60 -3.07
N LEU A 111 -11.97 -8.88 -2.70
CA LEU A 111 -13.20 -9.44 -2.12
C LEU A 111 -13.47 -8.88 -0.73
N ILE A 112 -12.42 -8.68 0.08
CA ILE A 112 -12.56 -8.00 1.38
C ILE A 112 -13.03 -6.56 1.17
N LEU A 113 -12.48 -5.87 0.17
CA LEU A 113 -12.87 -4.49 -0.15
C LEU A 113 -14.33 -4.39 -0.63
N GLU A 114 -14.78 -5.31 -1.48
CA GLU A 114 -16.19 -5.36 -1.92
C GLU A 114 -17.13 -5.64 -0.75
N GLU A 115 -16.79 -6.58 0.13
CA GLU A 115 -17.64 -6.95 1.26
C GLU A 115 -17.72 -5.87 2.35
N GLU A 116 -16.61 -5.22 2.69
CA GLU A 116 -16.56 -4.22 3.76
C GLU A 116 -16.89 -2.79 3.28
N TYR A 117 -16.48 -2.47 2.04
CA TYR A 117 -16.47 -1.10 1.50
C TYR A 117 -17.19 -0.94 0.16
N GLY A 118 -17.91 -1.96 -0.33
CA GLY A 118 -18.64 -1.88 -1.61
C GLY A 118 -19.52 -0.63 -1.72
N TRP A 119 -20.24 -0.27 -0.65
CA TRP A 119 -21.07 0.94 -0.57
C TRP A 119 -20.25 2.24 -0.77
N ALA A 120 -19.06 2.31 -0.17
CA ALA A 120 -18.20 3.49 -0.29
C ALA A 120 -17.61 3.58 -1.70
N ILE A 121 -17.23 2.44 -2.28
CA ILE A 121 -16.72 2.37 -3.66
C ILE A 121 -17.79 2.83 -4.66
N GLU A 122 -19.05 2.37 -4.50
CA GLU A 122 -20.17 2.84 -5.32
C GLU A 122 -20.39 4.35 -5.21
N ASP A 123 -20.38 4.89 -3.99
CA ASP A 123 -20.50 6.33 -3.76
C ASP A 123 -19.36 7.12 -4.41
N TYR A 124 -18.12 6.62 -4.31
CA TYR A 124 -16.97 7.24 -4.97
C TYR A 124 -17.10 7.24 -6.48
N ILE A 125 -17.52 6.13 -7.08
CA ILE A 125 -17.74 6.03 -8.54
C ILE A 125 -18.85 6.99 -8.98
N LEU A 126 -19.95 7.08 -8.23
CA LEU A 126 -21.04 8.01 -8.50
C LEU A 126 -20.58 9.46 -8.44
N GLN A 127 -19.78 9.83 -7.44
CA GLN A 127 -19.23 11.19 -7.31
C GLN A 127 -18.26 11.51 -8.45
N ALA A 128 -17.35 10.59 -8.78
CA ALA A 128 -16.39 10.77 -9.86
C ALA A 128 -17.09 10.91 -11.22
N THR A 129 -18.13 10.11 -11.48
CA THR A 129 -18.93 10.17 -12.71
C THR A 129 -19.64 11.52 -12.82
N ARG A 130 -20.28 12.00 -11.74
CA ARG A 130 -20.93 13.31 -11.71
C ARG A 130 -19.96 14.47 -11.94
N ALA A 131 -18.74 14.39 -11.39
CA ALA A 131 -17.72 15.41 -11.60
C ALA A 131 -17.34 15.50 -13.09
N LEU A 132 -17.15 14.36 -13.75
CA LEU A 132 -16.86 14.31 -15.19
C LEU A 132 -18.01 14.86 -16.04
N GLU A 133 -19.27 14.55 -15.72
CA GLU A 133 -20.44 15.11 -16.40
C GLU A 133 -20.51 16.64 -16.26
N SER A 134 -20.20 17.17 -15.07
CA SER A 134 -20.19 18.62 -14.85
C SER A 134 -19.05 19.34 -15.59
N ASP A 135 -17.90 18.67 -15.75
CA ASP A 135 -16.78 19.19 -16.52
C ASP A 135 -17.07 19.17 -18.03
N GLU A 136 -17.79 18.16 -18.54
CA GLU A 136 -18.24 18.14 -19.95
C GLU A 136 -19.24 19.26 -20.26
N GLU A 137 -20.24 19.50 -19.41
CA GLU A 137 -21.21 20.59 -19.59
C GLU A 137 -20.53 21.97 -19.61
N ALA A 138 -19.48 22.17 -18.79
CA ALA A 138 -18.68 23.39 -18.75
C ALA A 138 -17.80 23.60 -20.00
N VAL A 139 -17.48 22.54 -20.75
CA VAL A 139 -16.70 22.61 -22.00
C VAL A 139 -17.60 22.85 -23.22
N THR A 140 -18.84 22.34 -23.23
CA THR A 140 -19.80 22.55 -24.35
C THR A 140 -20.51 23.91 -24.38
N THR A 141 -20.34 24.76 -23.37
CA THR A 141 -21.04 26.04 -23.24
C THR A 141 -20.24 27.28 -23.71
N TRP A 142 -19.18 27.08 -24.51
CA TRP A 142 -18.35 28.14 -25.13
C TRP A 142 -18.61 28.33 -26.62
#